data_AF-A0A0F7DBM2-F1
#
_entry.id   AF-A0A0F7DBM2-F1
#
_cell.length_a   1.000
_cell.length_b   1.000
_cell.length_c   1.000
_cell.angle_alpha   90.00
_cell.angle_beta   90.00
_cell.angle_gamma   90.00
#
_symmetry.space_group_name_H-M   'P 1'
#
loop_
_entity.id
_entity.type
_entity.pdbx_description
1 polymer ?
#
loop_
_entity_poly.entity_id
_entity_poly.type
_entity_poly.pdbx_seq_one_letter_code
_entity_poly.pdbx_strand_id
1 'polypeptide(L)'
;MVELAHHYSFRVGNMKLIYAIEDFKSKGGNLSKLVVTLLEQYFFGDLDIKTASKDLVELRKIKNGLEEWIRKGKEYFSKVIELEDRMLKKVEEEAAEQEKELVDDLKNLFSEVINEGVESFINTAQKIGREPKDLIYVRLNDWAIRNNISIVEAERLLLKAIPEFESILR
;
A
#
# COMPACT_ATOMS: atom_id res chain seq x y z
N MET A 1 16.56 23.83 -12.05
CA MET A 1 16.83 24.64 -13.26
C MET A 1 15.83 25.79 -13.26
N VAL A 2 16.31 27.03 -13.25
CA VAL A 2 15.45 28.23 -13.25
C VAL A 2 15.19 28.57 -14.72
N GLU A 3 13.95 28.45 -15.18
CA GLU A 3 13.57 28.92 -16.53
C GLU A 3 13.68 30.45 -16.58
N LEU A 4 14.54 30.96 -17.47
CA LEU A 4 14.61 32.39 -17.76
C LEU A 4 13.39 32.79 -18.58
N ALA A 5 12.40 33.40 -17.93
CA ALA A 5 11.27 34.02 -18.63
C ALA A 5 11.78 35.22 -19.44
N HIS A 6 11.84 35.06 -20.77
CA HIS A 6 12.20 36.16 -21.68
C HIS A 6 10.95 37.00 -21.94
N HIS A 7 10.98 38.28 -21.56
CA HIS A 7 9.90 39.22 -21.85
C HIS A 7 10.14 39.89 -23.21
N TYR A 8 9.22 39.67 -24.14
CA TYR A 8 9.19 40.31 -25.45
C TYR A 8 8.07 41.34 -25.51
N SER A 9 8.35 42.52 -26.05
CA SER A 9 7.36 43.57 -26.28
C SER A 9 7.40 43.99 -27.75
N PHE A 10 6.23 44.12 -28.36
CA PHE A 10 6.07 44.51 -29.76
C PHE A 10 4.95 45.54 -29.88
N ARG A 11 5.09 46.48 -30.84
CA ARG A 11 4.05 47.45 -31.16
C ARG A 11 3.23 46.94 -32.34
N VAL A 12 1.91 46.94 -32.19
CA VAL A 12 0.96 46.58 -33.25
C VAL A 12 0.35 47.87 -33.79
N GLY A 13 0.58 48.18 -35.07
CA GLY A 13 0.01 49.36 -35.74
C GLY A 13 -1.33 49.11 -36.44
N ASN A 14 -1.86 47.88 -36.40
CA ASN A 14 -3.09 47.51 -37.10
C ASN A 14 -4.31 47.68 -36.20
N MET A 15 -5.14 48.70 -36.48
CA MET A 15 -6.34 49.02 -35.69
C MET A 15 -7.33 47.86 -35.56
N LYS A 16 -7.52 47.04 -36.60
CA LYS A 16 -8.42 45.88 -36.51
C LYS A 16 -7.92 44.83 -35.50
N LEU A 17 -6.61 44.62 -35.47
CA LEU A 17 -5.99 43.69 -34.53
C LEU A 17 -6.03 44.24 -33.10
N ILE A 18 -5.86 45.56 -32.93
CA ILE A 18 -6.02 46.23 -31.64
C ILE A 18 -7.44 46.01 -31.10
N TYR A 19 -8.48 46.27 -31.91
CA TYR A 19 -9.86 46.06 -31.49
C TYR A 19 -10.17 44.60 -31.14
N ALA A 20 -9.65 43.64 -31.92
CA ALA A 20 -9.82 42.22 -31.64
C ALA A 20 -9.14 41.80 -30.32
N ILE A 21 -7.95 42.36 -30.03
CA ILE A 21 -7.24 42.13 -28.78
C ILE A 21 -8.00 42.73 -27.58
N GLU A 22 -8.53 43.94 -27.73
CA GLU A 22 -9.32 44.61 -26.69
C GLU A 22 -10.62 43.87 -26.39
N ASP A 23 -11.34 43.40 -27.41
CA ASP A 23 -12.55 42.57 -27.27
C ASP A 23 -12.26 41.20 -26.63
N PHE A 24 -11.13 40.58 -26.96
CA PHE A 24 -10.71 39.33 -26.32
C PHE A 24 -10.36 39.53 -24.83
N LYS A 25 -9.67 40.64 -24.49
CA LYS A 25 -9.36 40.99 -23.10
C LYS A 25 -10.61 41.29 -22.29
N SER A 26 -11.56 42.05 -22.85
CA SER A 26 -12.79 42.44 -22.15
C SER A 26 -13.65 41.24 -21.77
N LYS A 27 -13.55 40.14 -22.52
CA LYS A 27 -14.18 38.84 -22.24
C LYS A 27 -13.41 37.97 -21.23
N GLY A 28 -12.37 38.51 -20.59
CA GLY A 28 -11.53 37.79 -19.62
C GLY A 28 -10.45 36.91 -20.25
N GLY A 29 -10.15 37.10 -21.54
CA GLY A 29 -9.16 36.31 -22.26
C GLY A 29 -7.72 36.56 -21.80
N ASN A 30 -6.95 35.48 -21.63
CA ASN A 30 -5.52 35.55 -21.31
C ASN A 30 -4.69 35.67 -22.60
N LEU A 31 -4.15 36.87 -22.85
CA LEU A 31 -3.34 37.12 -24.05
C LEU A 31 -2.06 36.30 -24.13
N SER A 32 -1.37 36.09 -23.02
CA SER A 32 -0.13 35.31 -23.01
C SER A 32 -0.41 33.88 -23.48
N LYS A 33 -1.50 33.29 -22.98
CA LYS A 33 -1.96 31.97 -23.42
C LYS A 33 -2.36 31.97 -24.90
N LEU A 34 -3.09 32.98 -25.37
CA LEU A 34 -3.48 33.10 -26.78
C LEU A 34 -2.26 33.20 -27.70
N VAL A 35 -1.27 34.03 -27.36
CA VAL A 35 -0.05 34.19 -28.13
C VAL A 35 0.75 32.88 -28.16
N VAL A 36 0.90 32.21 -27.02
CA VAL A 36 1.56 30.90 -26.97
C VAL A 36 0.82 29.90 -27.83
N THR A 37 -0.51 29.81 -27.73
CA THR A 37 -1.31 28.90 -28.56
C THR A 37 -1.22 29.21 -30.06
N LEU A 38 -1.20 30.49 -30.45
CA LEU A 38 -1.04 30.90 -31.85
C LEU A 38 0.36 30.61 -32.38
N LEU A 39 1.39 30.84 -31.56
CA LEU A 39 2.77 30.48 -31.91
C LEU A 39 2.91 28.96 -32.00
N GLU A 40 2.32 28.23 -31.06
CA GLU A 40 2.27 26.77 -31.11
C GLU A 40 1.53 26.29 -32.35
N GLN A 41 0.43 26.92 -32.74
CA GLN A 41 -0.30 26.58 -33.95
C GLN A 41 0.46 26.99 -35.22
N TYR A 42 1.19 28.09 -35.21
CA TYR A 42 1.99 28.55 -36.35
C TYR A 42 3.24 27.68 -36.57
N PHE A 43 3.93 27.32 -35.49
CA PHE A 43 5.13 26.49 -35.54
C PHE A 43 4.82 24.98 -35.56
N PHE A 44 3.70 24.55 -34.97
CA PHE A 44 3.38 23.13 -34.75
C PHE A 44 1.96 22.68 -35.18
N GLY A 45 1.09 23.60 -35.58
CA GLY A 45 -0.24 23.29 -36.12
C GLY A 45 -0.16 22.84 -37.57
N ASP A 46 -1.08 21.93 -37.95
CA ASP A 46 -1.20 21.19 -39.23
C ASP A 46 -0.18 21.52 -40.33
N LEU A 47 1.08 21.19 -40.03
CA LEU A 47 2.13 21.09 -41.03
C LEU A 47 1.88 19.77 -41.75
N ASP A 48 1.38 19.90 -42.98
CA ASP A 48 1.44 18.88 -44.01
C ASP A 48 2.83 18.21 -43.92
N ILE A 49 2.85 16.89 -43.75
CA ILE A 49 4.03 16.06 -43.37
C ILE A 49 5.23 16.27 -44.32
N LYS A 50 5.00 16.92 -45.46
CA LYS A 50 5.99 17.26 -46.49
C LYS A 50 6.91 18.44 -46.14
N THR A 51 6.56 19.30 -45.18
CA THR A 51 7.31 20.56 -44.91
C THR A 51 7.97 20.64 -43.53
N ALA A 52 7.76 19.65 -42.67
CA ALA A 52 8.39 19.61 -41.36
C ALA A 52 9.87 19.21 -41.47
N SER A 53 10.77 19.92 -40.78
CA SER A 53 12.14 19.44 -40.59
C SER A 53 12.09 18.05 -39.95
N LYS A 54 12.88 17.11 -40.47
CA LYS A 54 12.98 15.71 -40.00
C LYS A 54 13.13 15.63 -38.48
N ASP A 55 13.87 16.57 -37.90
CA ASP A 55 14.14 16.67 -36.47
C ASP A 55 12.88 16.96 -35.63
N LEU A 56 11.94 17.76 -36.16
CA LEU A 56 10.68 18.08 -35.47
C LEU A 56 9.73 16.88 -35.44
N VAL A 57 9.70 16.08 -36.51
CA VAL A 57 8.93 14.84 -36.58
C VAL A 57 9.48 13.81 -35.59
N GLU A 58 10.81 13.71 -35.51
CA GLU A 58 11.50 12.82 -34.57
C GLU A 58 11.26 13.24 -33.10
N LEU A 59 11.35 14.53 -32.79
CA LEU A 59 11.03 15.07 -31.47
C LEU A 59 9.58 14.77 -31.05
N ARG A 60 8.60 14.89 -31.95
CA ARG A 60 7.20 14.55 -31.65
C ARG A 60 7.02 13.06 -31.36
N LYS A 61 7.70 12.18 -32.11
CA LYS A 61 7.68 10.73 -31.83
C LYS A 61 8.27 10.40 -30.47
N ILE A 62 9.41 11.01 -30.12
CA ILE A 62 10.05 10.83 -28.81
C ILE A 62 9.12 11.31 -27.69
N LYS A 63 8.52 12.50 -27.83
CA LYS A 63 7.59 13.05 -26.83
C LYS A 63 6.39 12.13 -26.61
N ASN A 64 5.74 11.69 -27.67
CA ASN A 64 4.58 10.80 -27.57
C ASN A 64 4.96 9.45 -26.94
N GLY A 65 6.13 8.90 -27.30
CA GLY A 65 6.65 7.69 -26.68
C GLY A 65 6.88 7.87 -25.18
N LEU A 66 7.46 8.99 -24.77
CA LEU A 66 7.70 9.30 -23.36
C LEU A 66 6.39 9.45 -22.56
N GLU A 67 5.38 10.10 -23.13
CA GLU A 67 4.04 10.19 -22.53
C GLU A 67 3.38 8.81 -22.36
N GLU A 68 3.49 7.93 -23.36
CA GLU A 68 2.97 6.56 -23.26
C GLU A 68 3.71 5.74 -22.20
N TRP A 69 5.03 5.87 -22.12
CA TRP A 69 5.86 5.24 -21.09
C TRP A 69 5.49 5.72 -19.69
N ILE A 70 5.30 7.01 -19.49
CA ILE A 70 4.83 7.57 -18.21
C ILE A 70 3.46 6.99 -17.85
N ARG A 71 2.54 6.91 -18.83
CA ARG A 71 1.21 6.34 -18.61
C ARG A 71 1.28 4.87 -18.18
N LYS A 72 2.06 4.05 -18.90
CA LYS A 72 2.28 2.63 -18.56
C LYS A 72 2.96 2.48 -17.20
N GLY A 73 3.95 3.33 -16.91
CA GLY A 73 4.64 3.36 -15.63
C GLY A 73 3.69 3.61 -14.46
N LYS A 74 2.76 4.58 -14.60
CA LYS A 74 1.71 4.82 -13.59
C LYS A 74 0.79 3.60 -13.40
N GLU A 75 0.37 2.97 -14.50
CA GLU A 75 -0.47 1.77 -14.45
C GLU A 75 0.23 0.61 -13.73
N TYR A 76 1.51 0.37 -14.03
CA TYR A 76 2.30 -0.66 -13.35
C TYR A 76 2.50 -0.34 -11.87
N PHE A 77 2.77 0.92 -11.54
CA PHE A 77 2.93 1.34 -10.15
C PHE A 77 1.66 1.11 -9.33
N SER A 78 0.48 1.44 -9.88
CA SER A 78 -0.81 1.11 -9.25
C SER A 78 -0.99 -0.39 -9.03
N LYS A 79 -0.65 -1.22 -10.04
CA LYS A 79 -0.72 -2.68 -9.91
C LYS A 79 0.20 -3.24 -8.85
N VAL A 80 1.40 -2.67 -8.68
CA VAL A 80 2.35 -3.06 -7.62
C VAL A 80 1.75 -2.79 -6.24
N ILE A 81 1.21 -1.59 -6.01
CA ILE A 81 0.56 -1.25 -4.74
C ILE A 81 -0.61 -2.20 -4.43
N GLU A 82 -1.45 -2.50 -5.42
CA GLU A 82 -2.56 -3.45 -5.25
C GLU A 82 -2.10 -4.89 -4.99
N LEU A 83 -0.92 -5.28 -5.48
CA LEU A 83 -0.35 -6.59 -5.20
C LEU A 83 0.26 -6.63 -3.80
N GLU A 84 0.97 -5.59 -3.38
CA GLU A 84 1.52 -5.46 -2.03
C GLU A 84 0.40 -5.51 -0.97
N ASP A 85 -0.69 -4.76 -1.14
CA ASP A 85 -1.84 -4.78 -0.23
C ASP A 85 -2.49 -6.18 -0.14
N ARG A 86 -2.63 -6.87 -1.29
CA ARG A 86 -3.15 -8.24 -1.31
C ARG A 86 -2.21 -9.24 -0.65
N MET A 87 -0.90 -9.10 -0.83
CA MET A 87 0.06 -9.98 -0.17
C MET A 87 0.06 -9.77 1.33
N LEU A 88 -0.01 -8.52 1.78
CA LEU A 88 -0.07 -8.18 3.20
C LEU A 88 -1.30 -8.79 3.87
N LYS A 89 -2.48 -8.64 3.25
CA LYS A 89 -3.72 -9.29 3.72
C LYS A 89 -3.60 -10.81 3.79
N LYS A 90 -3.01 -11.45 2.78
CA LYS A 90 -2.81 -12.91 2.79
C LYS A 90 -1.89 -13.36 3.91
N VAL A 91 -0.80 -12.63 4.17
CA VAL A 91 0.11 -12.93 5.28
C VAL A 91 -0.62 -12.78 6.63
N GLU A 92 -1.47 -11.76 6.79
CA GLU A 92 -2.29 -11.59 7.98
C GLU A 92 -3.31 -12.73 8.16
N GLU A 93 -3.98 -13.13 7.08
CA GLU A 93 -4.93 -14.26 7.08
C GLU A 93 -4.24 -15.59 7.41
N GLU A 94 -3.08 -15.87 6.79
CA GLU A 94 -2.28 -17.06 7.07
C GLU A 94 -1.77 -17.09 8.51
N ALA A 95 -1.30 -15.96 9.03
CA ALA A 95 -0.88 -15.84 10.42
C ALA A 95 -2.04 -16.06 11.40
N ALA A 96 -3.23 -15.54 11.08
CA ALA A 96 -4.42 -15.73 11.91
C ALA A 96 -4.89 -17.20 11.92
N GLU A 97 -4.85 -17.90 10.78
CA GLU A 97 -5.20 -19.32 10.74
C GLU A 97 -4.16 -20.18 11.49
N GLN A 98 -2.87 -19.91 11.33
CA GLN A 98 -1.82 -20.58 12.10
C GLN A 98 -1.99 -20.35 13.61
N GLU A 99 -2.30 -19.12 14.05
CA GLU A 99 -2.57 -18.84 15.46
C GLU A 99 -3.77 -19.65 15.96
N LYS A 100 -4.82 -19.78 15.14
CA LYS A 100 -6.02 -20.53 15.49
C LYS A 100 -5.76 -22.03 15.59
N GLU A 101 -4.98 -22.62 14.67
CA GLU A 101 -4.54 -24.01 14.75
C GLU A 101 -3.77 -24.28 16.05
N LEU A 102 -2.82 -23.40 16.39
CA LEU A 102 -2.05 -23.50 17.64
C LEU A 102 -2.93 -23.41 18.88
N VAL A 103 -3.94 -22.52 18.87
CA VAL A 103 -4.92 -22.40 19.96
C VAL A 103 -5.75 -23.67 20.12
N ASP A 104 -6.21 -24.27 19.02
CA ASP A 104 -6.99 -25.50 19.07
C ASP A 104 -6.14 -26.71 19.51
N ASP A 105 -4.86 -26.74 19.14
CA ASP A 105 -3.91 -27.73 19.65
C ASP A 105 -3.69 -27.62 21.17
N LEU A 106 -3.64 -26.39 21.71
CA LEU A 106 -3.56 -26.17 23.15
C LEU A 106 -4.83 -26.62 23.87
N LYS A 107 -6.00 -26.38 23.29
CA LYS A 107 -7.27 -26.91 23.82
C LYS A 107 -7.25 -28.43 23.87
N ASN A 108 -6.71 -29.08 22.85
CA ASN A 108 -6.57 -30.54 22.82
C ASN A 108 -5.56 -31.04 23.86
N LEU A 109 -4.42 -30.34 24.01
CA LEU A 109 -3.37 -30.67 24.98
C LEU A 109 -3.87 -30.65 26.44
N PHE A 110 -4.83 -29.77 26.73
CA PHE A 110 -5.47 -29.62 28.04
C PHE A 110 -6.97 -29.93 27.98
N SER A 111 -7.35 -30.92 27.17
CA SER A 111 -8.75 -31.27 26.97
C SER A 111 -9.46 -31.69 28.26
N GLU A 112 -8.73 -32.20 29.27
CA GLU A 112 -9.27 -32.49 30.59
C GLU A 112 -9.80 -31.23 31.29
N VAL A 113 -9.18 -30.07 31.04
CA VAL A 113 -9.63 -28.79 31.62
C VAL A 113 -10.94 -28.34 30.96
N ILE A 114 -11.06 -28.54 29.66
CA ILE A 114 -12.26 -28.18 28.91
C ILE A 114 -13.42 -29.11 29.26
N ASN A 115 -13.14 -30.40 29.43
CA ASN A 115 -14.16 -31.42 29.67
C ASN A 115 -14.58 -31.51 31.14
N GLU A 116 -13.63 -31.39 32.08
CA GLU A 116 -13.84 -31.65 33.51
C GLU A 116 -13.64 -30.40 34.39
N GLY A 117 -13.18 -29.30 33.81
CA GLY A 117 -12.92 -28.05 34.52
C GLY A 117 -11.53 -27.98 35.16
N VAL A 118 -11.10 -26.75 35.45
CA VAL A 118 -9.80 -26.46 36.07
C VAL A 118 -9.64 -27.11 37.44
N GLU A 119 -10.70 -27.21 38.24
CA GLU A 119 -10.64 -27.85 39.56
C GLU A 119 -10.24 -29.33 39.47
N SER A 120 -10.74 -30.06 38.45
CA SER A 120 -10.35 -31.47 38.22
C SER A 120 -8.85 -31.57 37.91
N PHE A 121 -8.35 -30.66 37.08
CA PHE A 121 -6.92 -30.58 36.75
C PHE A 121 -6.06 -30.29 38.00
N ILE A 122 -6.44 -29.32 38.83
CA ILE A 122 -5.75 -28.99 40.08
C ILE A 122 -5.71 -30.20 41.02
N ASN A 123 -6.86 -30.85 41.22
CA ASN A 123 -6.96 -32.04 42.07
C ASN A 123 -6.08 -33.18 41.55
N THR A 124 -5.98 -33.34 40.23
CA THR A 124 -5.12 -34.35 39.60
C THR A 124 -3.64 -34.05 39.82
N ALA A 125 -3.22 -32.79 39.64
CA ALA A 125 -1.86 -32.35 39.91
C ALA A 125 -1.46 -32.60 41.37
N GLN A 126 -2.34 -32.27 42.32
CA GLN A 126 -2.12 -32.50 43.75
C GLN A 126 -2.04 -34.00 44.08
N LYS A 127 -2.89 -34.85 43.49
CA LYS A 127 -2.85 -36.32 43.69
C LYS A 127 -1.52 -36.94 43.24
N ILE A 128 -0.88 -36.40 42.21
CA ILE A 128 0.43 -36.86 41.74
C ILE A 128 1.60 -36.15 42.43
N GLY A 129 1.33 -35.31 43.44
CA GLY A 129 2.34 -34.60 44.22
C GLY A 129 3.07 -33.51 43.43
N ARG A 130 2.41 -32.87 42.44
CA ARG A 130 2.96 -31.74 41.68
C ARG A 130 2.14 -30.49 41.89
N GLU A 131 2.81 -29.34 41.86
CA GLU A 131 2.15 -28.04 41.76
C GLU A 131 1.48 -27.93 40.38
N PRO A 132 0.20 -27.48 40.29
CA PRO A 132 -0.51 -27.33 39.01
C PRO A 132 0.27 -26.47 38.00
N LYS A 133 0.92 -25.41 38.49
CA LYS A 133 1.75 -24.50 37.68
C LYS A 133 2.92 -25.22 37.01
N ASP A 134 3.62 -26.08 37.74
CA ASP A 134 4.75 -26.85 37.19
C ASP A 134 4.28 -27.85 36.13
N LEU A 135 3.11 -28.46 36.34
CA LEU A 135 2.52 -29.39 35.37
C LEU A 135 2.13 -28.67 34.07
N ILE A 136 1.54 -27.47 34.18
CA ILE A 136 1.24 -26.61 33.03
C ILE A 136 2.55 -26.26 32.31
N TYR A 137 3.55 -25.77 33.05
CA TYR A 137 4.80 -25.30 32.46
C TYR A 137 5.55 -26.40 31.71
N VAL A 138 5.63 -27.61 32.27
CA VAL A 138 6.28 -28.75 31.61
C VAL A 138 5.59 -29.08 30.28
N ARG A 139 4.26 -29.25 30.30
CA ARG A 139 3.49 -29.59 29.09
C ARG A 139 3.54 -28.48 28.05
N LEU A 140 3.44 -27.23 28.51
CA LEU A 140 3.47 -26.06 27.65
C LEU A 140 4.84 -25.86 27.02
N ASN A 141 5.93 -26.08 27.76
CA ASN A 141 7.29 -26.02 27.25
C ASN A 141 7.57 -27.11 26.22
N ASP A 142 7.14 -28.36 26.46
CA ASP A 142 7.26 -29.44 25.49
C ASP A 142 6.44 -29.16 24.21
N TRP A 143 5.27 -28.54 24.36
CA TRP A 143 4.45 -28.11 23.22
C TRP A 143 5.07 -26.93 22.48
N ALA A 144 5.64 -25.95 23.18
CA ALA A 144 6.31 -24.79 22.59
C ALA A 144 7.54 -25.19 21.77
N ILE A 145 8.35 -26.13 22.29
CA ILE A 145 9.50 -26.69 21.58
C ILE A 145 9.05 -27.41 20.30
N ARG A 146 7.99 -28.23 20.37
CA ARG A 146 7.47 -28.96 19.19
C ARG A 146 6.95 -28.03 18.10
N ASN A 147 6.34 -26.92 18.49
CA ASN A 147 5.78 -25.92 17.58
C ASN A 147 6.78 -24.80 17.23
N ASN A 148 8.02 -24.89 17.70
CA ASN A 148 9.08 -23.89 17.45
C ASN A 148 8.67 -22.44 17.81
N ILE A 149 7.98 -22.28 18.94
CA ILE A 149 7.58 -20.97 19.48
C ILE A 149 8.20 -20.75 20.86
N SER A 150 8.35 -19.48 21.23
CA SER A 150 8.87 -19.13 22.56
C SER A 150 7.88 -19.51 23.66
N ILE A 151 8.37 -19.82 24.86
CA ILE A 151 7.52 -20.14 26.00
C ILE A 151 6.57 -18.99 26.36
N VAL A 152 7.03 -17.75 26.24
CA VAL A 152 6.21 -16.54 26.50
C VAL A 152 5.03 -16.46 25.53
N GLU A 153 5.28 -16.79 24.27
CA GLU A 153 4.23 -16.82 23.24
C GLU A 153 3.27 -17.99 23.47
N ALA A 154 3.79 -19.16 23.86
CA ALA A 154 2.98 -20.30 24.22
C ALA A 154 2.06 -19.99 25.42
N GLU A 155 2.55 -19.28 26.44
CA GLU A 155 1.74 -18.81 27.57
C GLU A 155 0.64 -17.85 27.12
N ARG A 156 0.94 -16.90 26.23
CA ARG A 156 -0.05 -16.00 25.64
C ARG A 156 -1.16 -16.78 24.91
N LEU A 157 -0.78 -17.74 24.08
CA LEU A 157 -1.72 -18.59 23.34
C LEU A 157 -2.52 -19.50 24.27
N LEU A 158 -1.91 -20.00 25.33
CA LEU A 158 -2.57 -20.82 26.34
C LEU A 158 -3.67 -20.03 27.04
N LEU A 159 -3.41 -18.79 27.46
CA LEU A 159 -4.44 -17.96 28.10
C LEU A 159 -5.55 -17.54 27.11
N LYS A 160 -5.24 -17.49 25.80
CA LYS A 160 -6.26 -17.30 24.77
C LYS A 160 -7.12 -18.56 24.58
N ALA A 161 -6.51 -19.75 24.69
CA ALA A 161 -7.18 -21.04 24.54
C ALA A 161 -8.02 -21.42 25.77
N ILE A 162 -7.47 -21.21 26.97
CA ILE A 162 -8.01 -21.59 28.29
C ILE A 162 -7.75 -20.44 29.28
N PRO A 163 -8.64 -19.43 29.31
CA PRO A 163 -8.47 -18.25 30.16
C PRO A 163 -8.39 -18.56 31.66
N GLU A 164 -9.00 -19.67 32.10
CA GLU A 164 -9.11 -20.05 33.50
C GLU A 164 -7.73 -20.33 34.15
N PHE A 165 -6.73 -20.65 33.34
CA PHE A 165 -5.34 -20.83 33.77
C PHE A 165 -4.65 -19.54 34.21
N GLU A 166 -5.22 -18.37 33.93
CA GLU A 166 -4.70 -17.08 34.42
C GLU A 166 -4.56 -17.06 35.95
N SER A 167 -5.52 -17.68 36.66
CA SER A 167 -5.51 -17.78 38.12
C SER A 167 -4.40 -18.67 38.71
N ILE A 168 -3.84 -19.56 37.90
CA ILE A 168 -2.81 -20.53 38.30
C ILE A 168 -1.41 -20.03 37.92
N LEU A 169 -1.30 -19.31 36.81
CA LEU A 169 -0.01 -18.86 36.28
C LEU A 169 0.49 -17.57 36.95
N ARG A 170 -0.41 -16.72 37.47
CA ARG A 170 -0.08 -15.52 38.26
C ARG A 170 0.44 -15.91 39.65
#